data_AF-A0A7S2M516-F1
#
_entry.id   AF-A0A7S2M516-F1
#
_cell.length_a   1.000
_cell.length_b   1.000
_cell.length_c   1.000
_cell.angle_alpha   90.00
_cell.angle_beta   90.00
_cell.angle_gamma   90.00
#
_symmetry.space_group_name_H-M   'P 1'
#
loop_
_entity.id
_entity.type
_entity.pdbx_description
1 polymer ?
#
loop_
_entity_poly.entity_id
_entity_poly.type
_entity_poly.pdbx_seq_one_letter_code
_entity_poly.pdbx_strand_id
1 'polypeptide(L)'
;TTFRVESVVAEEKRKEEDEQQHSELKVMVKGWISVASGAVLKTSDEALLKYVHDGVPVLAIHGDQDVMGKKVTERLVELTKAKGVELEGRHPVYLDSPDEFVMEVIKFMEENGL
;
A
#
# COMPACT_ATOMS: atom_id res chain seq x y z
N THR A 1 -19.80 -28.82 -26.84
CA THR A 1 -19.28 -27.54 -27.39
C THR A 1 -19.68 -26.33 -26.55
N THR A 2 -20.82 -26.35 -25.85
CA THR A 2 -21.37 -25.24 -25.04
C THR A 2 -20.53 -24.86 -23.80
N PHE A 3 -19.97 -25.83 -23.08
CA PHE A 3 -19.17 -25.60 -21.85
C PHE A 3 -17.94 -24.70 -22.04
N ARG A 4 -17.30 -24.75 -23.21
CA ARG A 4 -16.08 -24.00 -23.50
C ARG A 4 -16.36 -22.53 -23.83
N VAL A 5 -17.58 -22.20 -24.21
CA VAL A 5 -17.99 -20.83 -24.51
C VAL A 5 -18.37 -20.12 -23.22
N GLU A 6 -19.12 -20.78 -22.33
CA GLU A 6 -19.49 -20.22 -21.02
C GLU A 6 -18.27 -19.96 -20.14
N SER A 7 -17.25 -20.83 -20.17
CA SER A 7 -16.02 -20.63 -19.40
C SER A 7 -15.23 -19.41 -19.87
N VAL A 8 -15.12 -19.20 -21.19
CA VAL A 8 -14.39 -18.06 -21.78
C VAL A 8 -15.11 -16.75 -21.49
N VAL A 9 -16.43 -16.72 -21.63
CA VAL A 9 -17.25 -15.52 -21.34
C VAL A 9 -17.20 -15.15 -19.85
N ALA A 10 -17.17 -16.14 -18.95
CA ALA A 10 -17.01 -15.91 -17.51
C ALA A 10 -15.60 -15.46 -17.11
N GLU A 11 -14.59 -15.73 -17.95
CA GLU A 11 -13.20 -15.33 -17.74
C GLU A 11 -12.94 -13.92 -18.30
N GLU A 12 -13.55 -13.58 -19.44
CA GLU A 12 -13.55 -12.22 -20.00
C GLU A 12 -14.29 -11.23 -19.10
N LYS A 13 -15.49 -11.58 -18.61
CA LYS A 13 -16.20 -10.71 -17.65
C LYS A 13 -15.43 -10.45 -16.37
N ARG A 14 -14.71 -11.46 -15.87
CA ARG A 14 -13.89 -11.32 -14.66
C ARG A 14 -12.73 -10.35 -14.88
N LYS A 15 -12.08 -10.44 -16.06
CA LYS A 15 -11.02 -9.50 -16.44
C LYS A 15 -11.54 -8.07 -16.60
N GLU A 16 -12.70 -7.89 -17.22
CA GLU A 16 -13.32 -6.56 -17.35
C GLU A 16 -13.69 -5.98 -15.98
N GLU A 17 -14.25 -6.78 -15.07
CA GLU A 17 -14.57 -6.35 -13.70
C GLU A 17 -13.31 -5.98 -12.89
N ASP A 18 -12.24 -6.77 -13.02
CA ASP A 18 -10.95 -6.48 -12.39
C ASP A 18 -10.33 -5.19 -12.96
N GLU A 19 -10.25 -5.04 -14.29
CA GLU A 19 -9.72 -3.82 -14.94
C GLU A 19 -10.51 -2.56 -14.57
N GLN A 20 -11.83 -2.68 -14.42
CA GLN A 20 -12.68 -1.55 -14.05
C GLN A 20 -12.49 -1.14 -12.58
N GLN A 21 -12.39 -2.09 -11.65
CA GLN A 21 -12.06 -1.82 -10.24
C GLN A 21 -10.66 -1.21 -10.06
N HIS A 22 -9.67 -1.69 -10.82
CA HIS A 22 -8.31 -1.16 -10.85
C HIS A 22 -8.30 0.36 -11.19
N SER A 23 -9.17 0.79 -12.10
CA SER A 23 -9.28 2.21 -12.44
C SER A 23 -9.86 3.08 -11.31
N GLU A 24 -10.78 2.55 -10.51
CA GLU A 24 -11.48 3.33 -9.48
C GLU A 24 -10.58 3.65 -8.27
N LEU A 25 -9.76 2.68 -7.82
CA LEU A 25 -8.89 2.91 -6.65
C LEU A 25 -7.91 4.05 -6.91
N LYS A 26 -7.31 4.11 -8.10
CA LYS A 26 -6.37 5.17 -8.50
C LYS A 26 -7.04 6.55 -8.64
N VAL A 27 -8.34 6.58 -8.93
CA VAL A 27 -9.10 7.84 -8.96
C VAL A 27 -9.29 8.37 -7.55
N MET A 28 -9.58 7.48 -6.58
CA MET A 28 -9.88 7.85 -5.19
C MET A 28 -8.64 8.06 -4.32
N VAL A 29 -7.59 7.26 -4.53
CA VAL A 29 -6.38 7.22 -3.69
C VAL A 29 -5.18 7.56 -4.54
N LYS A 30 -4.49 8.65 -4.18
CA LYS A 30 -3.29 9.14 -4.88
C LYS A 30 -1.98 8.63 -4.27
N GLY A 31 -2.02 8.25 -3.00
CA GLY A 31 -0.93 7.59 -2.31
C GLY A 31 -1.44 7.01 -0.99
N TRP A 32 -0.75 5.99 -0.48
CA TRP A 32 -1.07 5.38 0.80
C TRP A 32 0.08 5.55 1.78
N ILE A 33 -0.19 6.22 2.90
CA ILE A 33 0.76 6.40 4.01
C ILE A 33 0.32 5.48 5.16
N SER A 34 1.11 4.44 5.41
CA SER A 34 0.91 3.49 6.52
C SER A 34 1.82 3.85 7.69
N VAL A 35 1.23 4.05 8.87
CA VAL A 35 1.98 4.28 10.12
C VAL A 35 1.79 3.06 11.02
N ALA A 36 2.74 2.14 10.97
CA ALA A 36 2.76 0.91 11.77
C ALA A 36 1.40 0.17 11.84
N SER A 37 0.72 0.07 10.69
CA SER A 37 -0.62 -0.53 10.60
C SER A 37 -0.57 -2.05 10.75
N GLY A 38 -0.74 -2.55 11.98
CA GLY A 38 -0.64 -3.99 12.29
C GLY A 38 -1.59 -4.90 11.51
N ALA A 39 -2.68 -4.36 10.93
CA ALA A 39 -3.59 -5.10 10.05
C ALA A 39 -2.87 -5.68 8.82
N VAL A 40 -1.84 -4.98 8.32
CA VAL A 40 -1.03 -5.40 7.17
C VAL A 40 -0.44 -6.80 7.34
N LEU A 41 -0.10 -7.20 8.57
CA LEU A 41 0.48 -8.53 8.83
C LEU A 41 -0.52 -9.68 8.62
N LYS A 42 -1.82 -9.39 8.63
CA LYS A 42 -2.91 -10.36 8.47
C LYS A 42 -3.61 -10.25 7.11
N THR A 43 -3.40 -9.15 6.40
CA THR A 43 -3.95 -8.92 5.06
C THR A 43 -3.33 -9.89 4.06
N SER A 44 -4.12 -10.36 3.08
CA SER A 44 -3.61 -11.20 1.99
C SER A 44 -2.67 -10.41 1.08
N ASP A 45 -1.69 -11.10 0.49
CA ASP A 45 -0.74 -10.48 -0.43
C ASP A 45 -1.45 -9.89 -1.66
N GLU A 46 -2.46 -10.59 -2.18
CA GLU A 46 -3.30 -10.12 -3.29
C GLU A 46 -3.90 -8.73 -3.00
N ALA A 47 -4.43 -8.52 -1.78
CA ALA A 47 -5.02 -7.24 -1.41
C ALA A 47 -3.96 -6.12 -1.29
N LEU A 48 -2.74 -6.44 -0.84
CA LEU A 48 -1.64 -5.47 -0.77
C LEU A 48 -1.08 -5.16 -2.17
N LEU A 49 -1.01 -6.14 -3.06
CA LEU A 49 -0.50 -5.99 -4.42
C LEU A 49 -1.43 -5.15 -5.32
N LYS A 50 -2.72 -5.01 -4.98
CA LYS A 50 -3.64 -4.11 -5.71
C LYS A 50 -3.09 -2.69 -5.84
N TYR A 51 -2.50 -2.14 -4.77
CA TYR A 51 -1.89 -0.81 -4.81
C TYR A 51 -0.74 -0.71 -5.83
N VAL A 52 0.05 -1.77 -5.97
CA VAL A 52 1.14 -1.83 -6.97
C VAL A 52 0.58 -1.89 -8.37
N HIS A 53 -0.43 -2.74 -8.60
CA HIS A 53 -1.07 -2.88 -9.90
C HIS A 53 -1.72 -1.58 -10.38
N ASP A 54 -2.29 -0.80 -9.45
CA ASP A 54 -2.90 0.49 -9.73
C ASP A 54 -1.89 1.65 -9.85
N GLY A 55 -0.62 1.37 -9.54
CA GLY A 55 0.43 2.38 -9.49
C GLY A 55 0.18 3.42 -8.42
N VAL A 56 -0.42 3.01 -7.29
CA VAL A 56 -0.57 3.84 -6.10
C VAL A 56 0.72 3.74 -5.28
N PRO A 57 1.46 4.83 -5.10
CA PRO A 57 2.68 4.82 -4.31
C PRO A 57 2.36 4.58 -2.82
N VAL A 58 3.23 3.84 -2.15
CA VAL A 58 3.07 3.48 -0.73
C VAL A 58 4.26 3.99 0.08
N LEU A 59 3.98 4.70 1.17
CA LEU A 59 4.93 5.10 2.20
C LEU A 59 4.62 4.33 3.48
N ALA A 60 5.61 3.68 4.06
CA ALA A 60 5.49 2.95 5.32
C ALA A 60 6.46 3.55 6.34
N ILE A 61 5.93 4.12 7.42
CA ILE A 61 6.70 4.80 8.47
C ILE A 61 6.53 4.06 9.79
N HIS A 62 7.63 3.81 10.48
CA HIS A 62 7.63 3.31 11.87
C HIS A 62 8.69 4.01 12.72
N GLY A 63 8.56 3.91 14.03
CA GLY A 63 9.58 4.35 14.98
C GLY A 63 10.62 3.26 15.24
N ASP A 64 11.86 3.64 15.53
CA ASP A 64 12.98 2.73 15.80
C ASP A 64 12.74 1.79 17.00
N GLN A 65 11.88 2.21 17.94
CA GLN A 65 11.44 1.40 19.09
C GLN A 65 10.15 0.60 18.81
N ASP A 66 9.54 0.76 17.64
CA ASP A 66 8.32 0.04 17.24
C ASP A 66 8.65 -1.26 16.47
N VAL A 67 8.90 -2.33 17.24
CA VAL A 67 9.21 -3.66 16.70
C VAL A 67 8.10 -4.21 15.79
N MET A 68 6.83 -3.87 16.05
CA MET A 68 5.72 -4.33 15.22
C MET A 68 5.58 -3.48 13.96
N GLY A 69 5.76 -2.16 14.08
CA GLY A 69 5.83 -1.23 12.96
C GLY A 69 6.93 -1.61 11.98
N LYS A 70 8.11 -2.00 12.48
CA LYS A 70 9.20 -2.50 11.64
C LYS A 70 8.78 -3.68 10.76
N LYS A 71 8.13 -4.70 11.35
CA LYS A 71 7.63 -5.87 10.59
C LYS A 71 6.59 -5.50 9.54
N VAL A 72 5.73 -4.52 9.87
CA VAL A 72 4.74 -4.00 8.92
C VAL A 72 5.44 -3.31 7.74
N THR A 73 6.41 -2.44 8.04
CA THR A 73 7.19 -1.72 7.04
C THR A 73 7.96 -2.68 6.14
N GLU A 74 8.67 -3.65 6.71
CA GLU A 74 9.40 -4.69 5.96
C GLU A 74 8.47 -5.43 5.00
N ARG A 75 7.30 -5.89 5.47
CA ARG A 75 6.32 -6.56 4.62
C ARG A 75 5.83 -5.69 3.45
N LEU A 76 5.56 -4.40 3.69
CA LEU A 76 5.12 -3.49 2.64
C LEU A 76 6.24 -3.20 1.64
N VAL A 77 7.48 -3.04 2.10
CA VAL A 77 8.64 -2.85 1.21
C VAL A 77 8.81 -4.06 0.30
N GLU A 78 8.75 -5.27 0.86
CA GLU A 78 8.92 -6.53 0.12
C GLU A 78 7.80 -6.76 -0.91
N LEU A 79 6.53 -6.62 -0.49
CA LEU A 79 5.39 -6.96 -1.35
C LEU A 79 5.02 -5.82 -2.30
N THR A 80 5.09 -4.57 -1.85
CA THR A 80 4.51 -3.43 -2.58
C THR A 80 5.54 -2.46 -3.15
N LYS A 81 6.84 -2.71 -2.94
CA LYS A 81 7.92 -1.74 -3.24
C LYS A 81 7.68 -0.39 -2.55
N ALA A 82 7.05 -0.40 -1.37
CA ALA A 82 6.82 0.79 -0.57
C ALA A 82 8.16 1.47 -0.24
N LYS A 83 8.12 2.80 -0.09
CA LYS A 83 9.20 3.55 0.58
C LYS A 83 9.09 3.29 2.08
N GLY A 84 10.06 2.57 2.64
CA GLY A 84 10.16 2.34 4.08
C GLY A 84 10.98 3.42 4.77
N VAL A 85 10.47 3.96 5.89
CA VAL A 85 11.13 5.00 6.68
C VAL A 85 11.09 4.60 8.16
N GLU A 86 12.27 4.58 8.79
CA GLU A 86 12.42 4.44 10.24
C GLU A 86 12.80 5.80 10.82
N LEU A 87 12.04 6.28 11.81
CA LEU A 87 12.31 7.53 12.52
C LEU A 87 12.60 7.25 14.00
N GLU A 88 13.24 8.18 14.70
CA GLU A 88 13.43 8.07 16.15
C GLU A 88 12.06 8.09 16.85
N GLY A 89 11.78 7.14 17.75
CA GLY A 89 10.57 7.14 18.58
C GLY A 89 9.82 5.81 18.63
N ARG A 90 8.68 5.81 19.33
CA ARG A 90 7.81 4.64 19.57
C ARG A 90 6.58 4.70 18.67
N HIS A 91 5.61 3.84 18.97
CA HIS A 91 4.30 3.88 18.35
C HIS A 91 3.33 4.81 19.11
N PRO A 92 2.63 5.74 18.44
CA PRO A 92 2.82 6.15 17.05
C PRO A 92 3.94 7.20 16.90
N VAL A 93 4.77 7.06 15.87
CA VAL A 93 6.03 7.83 15.74
C VAL A 93 5.82 9.32 15.50
N TYR A 94 4.68 9.73 14.94
CA TYR A 94 4.33 11.14 14.73
C TYR A 94 4.13 11.93 16.04
N LEU A 95 4.02 11.27 17.19
CA LEU A 95 3.99 11.94 18.50
C LEU A 95 5.38 12.16 19.09
N ASP A 96 6.31 11.25 18.79
CA ASP A 96 7.68 11.33 19.32
C ASP A 96 8.58 12.16 18.38
N SER A 97 8.36 12.11 17.05
CA SER A 97 9.11 12.85 16.01
C SER A 97 8.18 13.50 14.96
N PRO A 98 7.42 14.54 15.33
CA PRO A 98 6.41 15.15 14.46
C PRO A 98 6.98 15.86 13.23
N ASP A 99 8.10 16.57 13.39
CA ASP A 99 8.69 17.36 12.30
C ASP A 99 9.27 16.45 11.23
N GLU A 100 10.03 15.43 11.62
CA GLU A 100 10.59 14.41 10.74
C GLU A 100 9.50 13.62 10.02
N PHE A 101 8.43 13.27 10.73
CA PHE A 101 7.27 12.61 10.14
C PHE A 101 6.65 13.46 9.02
N VAL A 102 6.40 14.75 9.29
CA VAL A 102 5.82 15.66 8.30
C VAL A 102 6.76 15.86 7.11
N MET A 103 8.07 16.00 7.35
CA MET A 103 9.05 16.15 6.28
C MET A 103 9.07 14.94 5.34
N GLU A 104 9.03 13.72 5.88
CA GLU A 104 9.02 12.51 5.04
C GLU A 104 7.70 12.34 4.27
N VAL A 105 6.57 12.77 4.85
CA VAL A 105 5.29 12.81 4.14
C VAL A 105 5.33 13.82 2.99
N ILE A 106 5.79 15.04 3.23
CA ILE A 106 5.90 16.08 2.18
C ILE A 106 6.82 15.61 1.06
N LYS A 107 8.01 15.13 1.42
CA LYS A 107 8.98 14.60 0.45
C LYS A 107 8.38 13.48 -0.39
N PHE A 108 7.65 12.55 0.23
CA PHE A 108 6.96 11.49 -0.49
C PHE A 108 5.89 12.04 -1.46
N MET A 109 5.12 13.04 -1.06
CA MET A 109 4.14 13.68 -1.94
C MET A 109 4.81 14.35 -3.14
N GLU A 110 5.88 15.11 -2.92
CA GLU A 110 6.63 15.79 -3.98
C GLU A 110 7.28 14.79 -4.96
N GLU A 111 7.93 13.74 -4.46
CA GLU A 111 8.57 12.68 -5.26
C GLU A 111 7.57 11.93 -6.17
N ASN A 112 6.29 11.93 -5.80
CA ASN A 112 5.23 11.21 -6.51
C ASN A 112 4.21 12.13 -7.21
N GLY A 113 4.39 13.45 -7.16
CA GLY A 113 3.50 14.43 -7.78
C GLY A 113 2.08 14.45 -7.21
N LEU A 114 1.95 14.32 -5.88
CA LEU A 114 0.68 14.25 -5.14
C LEU A 114 0.23 15.61 -4.59
#